data_AF-A0A9X9A1L2-F1
#
_entry.id   AF-A0A9X9A1L2-F1
#
_cell.length_a   1.000
_cell.length_b   1.000
_cell.length_c   1.000
_cell.angle_alpha   90.00
_cell.angle_beta   90.00
_cell.angle_gamma   90.00
#
_symmetry.space_group_name_H-M   'P 1'
#
loop_
_entity.id
_entity.type
_entity.pdbx_description
1 polymer ?
#
loop_
_entity_poly.entity_id
_entity_poly.type
_entity_poly.pdbx_seq_one_letter_code
_entity_poly.pdbx_strand_id
1 'polypeptide(L)'
;PDEVVDEVIDLFIELGANEDQLEFPVVFASAMNGTASLDSNPANQEENMKSLFDTIIEHIPAPIDNSEEPLQFQVALLDYNDYVGRIGVGRVFRGTMKVGQQVALMKVDGSVKQFRVTKLFGYMGLKRQEIEEAKAGDLVAVSGMEDINVGETVCPVEHQDALPLLRIDEPTLQMTFLVNNSPDRQLRSQ
;
A
#
# COMPACT_ATOMS: atom_id res chain seq x y z
N PRO A 1 21.77 -18.73 11.42
CA PRO A 1 20.73 -18.47 10.41
C PRO A 1 19.58 -19.47 10.52
N ASP A 2 19.90 -20.76 10.61
CA ASP A 2 18.90 -21.83 10.69
C ASP A 2 18.02 -21.74 11.95
N GLU A 3 18.60 -21.44 13.12
CA GLU A 3 17.85 -21.24 14.37
C GLU A 3 16.75 -20.16 14.25
N VAL A 4 17.03 -19.07 13.50
CA VAL A 4 16.05 -17.99 13.28
C VAL A 4 14.94 -18.44 12.32
N VAL A 5 15.25 -19.34 11.38
CA VAL A 5 14.22 -19.92 10.49
C VAL A 5 13.27 -20.78 11.32
N ASP A 6 13.80 -21.60 12.23
CA ASP A 6 13.00 -22.42 13.13
C ASP A 6 12.10 -21.55 14.04
N GLU A 7 12.63 -20.45 14.60
CA GLU A 7 11.82 -19.49 15.38
C GLU A 7 10.66 -18.87 14.59
N VAL A 8 10.87 -18.57 13.29
CA VAL A 8 9.81 -18.04 12.41
C VAL A 8 8.74 -19.10 12.14
N ILE A 9 9.14 -20.37 11.95
CA ILE A 9 8.22 -21.49 11.78
C ILE A 9 7.39 -21.70 13.04
N ASP A 10 8.03 -21.74 14.21
CA ASP A 10 7.35 -21.89 15.49
C ASP A 10 6.32 -20.77 15.72
N LEU A 11 6.68 -19.52 15.40
CA LEU A 11 5.75 -18.39 15.46
C LEU A 11 4.52 -18.58 14.56
N PHE A 12 4.71 -19.08 13.33
CA PHE A 12 3.60 -19.32 12.41
C PHE A 12 2.69 -20.44 12.93
N ILE A 13 3.26 -21.49 13.52
CA ILE A 13 2.51 -22.57 14.17
C ILE A 13 1.69 -22.03 15.36
N GLU A 14 2.29 -21.19 16.22
CA GLU A 14 1.59 -20.58 17.37
C GLU A 14 0.41 -19.70 16.94
N LEU A 15 0.53 -19.02 15.80
CA LEU A 15 -0.53 -18.20 15.21
C LEU A 15 -1.59 -19.02 14.45
N GLY A 16 -1.42 -20.34 14.36
CA GLY A 16 -2.37 -21.25 13.73
C GLY A 16 -2.27 -21.30 12.20
N ALA A 17 -1.06 -21.12 11.65
CA ALA A 17 -0.80 -21.26 10.22
C ALA A 17 -1.19 -22.66 9.71
N ASN A 18 -1.72 -22.73 8.50
CA ASN A 18 -2.00 -23.98 7.81
C ASN A 18 -0.76 -24.49 7.05
N GLU A 19 -0.77 -25.75 6.59
CA GLU A 19 0.40 -26.40 5.96
C GLU A 19 0.96 -25.58 4.77
N ASP A 20 0.08 -25.02 3.93
CA ASP A 20 0.48 -24.17 2.80
C ASP A 20 1.21 -22.88 3.23
N GLN A 21 0.96 -22.39 4.44
CA GLN A 21 1.63 -21.20 5.00
C GLN A 21 2.98 -21.53 5.66
N LEU A 22 3.25 -22.80 5.95
CA LEU A 22 4.53 -23.27 6.47
C LEU A 22 5.55 -23.53 5.34
N GLU A 23 5.08 -23.68 4.11
CA GLU A 23 5.94 -23.74 2.91
C GLU A 23 6.20 -22.32 2.36
N PHE A 24 7.16 -21.61 2.96
CA PHE A 24 7.63 -20.32 2.46
C PHE A 24 9.09 -20.37 1.98
N PRO A 25 9.44 -19.68 0.87
CA PRO A 25 10.82 -19.60 0.44
C PRO A 25 11.63 -18.73 1.41
N VAL A 26 12.81 -19.20 1.80
CA VAL A 26 13.74 -18.46 2.65
C VAL A 26 14.90 -17.95 1.82
N VAL A 27 15.10 -16.62 1.82
CA VAL A 27 16.25 -15.99 1.17
C VAL A 27 17.15 -15.36 2.24
N PHE A 28 18.40 -15.80 2.30
CA PHE A 28 19.43 -15.23 3.16
C PHE A 28 20.15 -14.11 2.41
N ALA A 29 20.20 -12.91 3.00
CA ALA A 29 20.82 -11.74 2.36
C ALA A 29 21.68 -10.92 3.32
N SER A 30 22.70 -10.25 2.78
CA SER A 30 23.50 -9.24 3.48
C SER A 30 23.42 -7.91 2.75
N ALA A 31 22.71 -6.94 3.34
CA ALA A 31 22.60 -5.60 2.77
C ALA A 31 23.95 -4.85 2.73
N MET A 32 24.85 -5.15 3.67
CA MET A 32 26.18 -4.53 3.73
C MET A 32 27.09 -5.01 2.60
N ASN A 33 27.02 -6.30 2.27
CA ASN A 33 27.86 -6.91 1.23
C ASN A 33 27.16 -6.95 -0.14
N GLY A 34 25.86 -6.68 -0.20
CA GLY A 34 25.08 -6.74 -1.43
C GLY A 34 24.82 -8.17 -1.94
N THR A 35 24.84 -9.16 -1.04
CA THR A 35 24.82 -10.60 -1.39
C THR A 35 23.50 -11.28 -0.99
N ALA A 36 23.06 -12.29 -1.74
CA ALA A 36 21.89 -13.12 -1.43
C ALA A 36 22.04 -14.59 -1.88
N SER A 37 21.37 -15.51 -1.19
CA SER A 37 21.26 -16.94 -1.56
C SER A 37 20.06 -17.62 -0.91
N LEU A 38 19.67 -18.77 -1.45
CA LEU A 38 18.68 -19.68 -0.85
C LEU A 38 19.32 -20.64 0.15
N ASP A 39 20.65 -20.75 0.14
CA ASP A 39 21.41 -21.58 1.08
C ASP A 39 21.77 -20.76 2.33
N SER A 40 21.65 -21.40 3.50
CA SER A 40 21.98 -20.78 4.78
C SER A 40 23.49 -20.62 5.01
N ASN A 41 24.33 -21.31 4.23
CA ASN A 41 25.77 -21.19 4.27
C ASN A 41 26.25 -19.88 3.62
N PRO A 42 26.88 -18.96 4.37
CA PRO A 42 27.37 -17.69 3.84
C PRO A 42 28.38 -17.84 2.69
N ALA A 43 29.08 -18.97 2.60
CA ALA A 43 30.04 -19.22 1.52
C ALA A 43 29.36 -19.42 0.15
N ASN A 44 28.08 -19.80 0.14
CA ASN A 44 27.28 -20.02 -1.05
C ASN A 44 26.47 -18.76 -1.44
N GLN A 45 26.79 -17.60 -0.84
CA GLN A 45 26.18 -16.33 -1.21
C GLN A 45 26.75 -15.79 -2.51
N GLU A 46 25.86 -15.38 -3.41
CA GLU A 46 26.24 -14.69 -4.63
C GLU A 46 26.47 -13.21 -4.34
N GLU A 47 27.44 -12.57 -5.01
CA GLU A 47 27.71 -11.12 -4.94
C GLU A 47 26.66 -10.29 -5.72
N ASN A 48 25.38 -10.66 -5.58
CA ASN A 48 24.26 -9.98 -6.18
C ASN A 48 22.97 -10.30 -5.40
N MET A 49 21.88 -9.59 -5.72
CA MET A 49 20.55 -9.79 -5.13
C MET A 49 19.62 -10.60 -6.05
N LYS A 50 20.16 -11.30 -7.05
CA LYS A 50 19.35 -11.99 -8.07
C LYS A 50 18.46 -13.06 -7.46
N SER A 51 18.99 -13.86 -6.53
CA SER A 51 18.22 -14.89 -5.82
C SER A 51 16.98 -14.32 -5.13
N LEU A 52 17.06 -13.12 -4.57
CA LEU A 52 15.92 -12.42 -3.97
C LEU A 52 14.88 -12.03 -5.03
N PHE A 53 15.31 -11.41 -6.13
CA PHE A 53 14.38 -10.99 -7.20
C PHE A 53 13.73 -12.17 -7.91
N ASP A 54 14.50 -13.23 -8.19
CA ASP A 54 13.99 -14.45 -8.82
C ASP A 54 12.93 -15.11 -7.91
N THR A 55 13.21 -15.21 -6.60
CA THR A 55 12.23 -15.74 -5.62
C THR A 55 10.94 -14.93 -5.61
N ILE A 56 11.03 -13.60 -5.65
CA ILE A 56 9.87 -12.69 -5.72
C ILE A 56 9.04 -12.97 -6.97
N ILE A 57 9.70 -13.10 -8.13
CA ILE A 57 9.01 -13.34 -9.42
C ILE A 57 8.34 -14.73 -9.44
N GLU A 58 8.97 -15.73 -8.84
CA GLU A 58 8.47 -17.11 -8.83
C GLU A 58 7.29 -17.30 -7.87
N HIS A 59 7.32 -16.69 -6.69
CA HIS A 59 6.37 -16.97 -5.62
C HIS A 59 5.27 -15.92 -5.47
N ILE A 60 5.49 -14.67 -5.90
CA ILE A 60 4.45 -13.64 -5.84
C ILE A 60 3.60 -13.71 -7.12
N PRO A 61 2.30 -14.05 -7.02
CA PRO A 61 1.46 -14.12 -8.20
C PRO A 61 1.33 -12.74 -8.85
N ALA A 62 1.41 -12.73 -10.18
CA ALA A 62 1.16 -11.52 -10.94
C ALA A 62 -0.28 -11.02 -10.68
N PRO A 63 -0.51 -9.69 -10.65
CA PRO A 63 -1.86 -9.15 -10.67
C PRO A 63 -2.65 -9.67 -11.87
N ILE A 64 -3.94 -9.93 -11.68
CA ILE A 64 -4.83 -10.35 -12.76
C ILE A 64 -4.96 -9.21 -13.76
N ASP A 65 -4.76 -9.48 -15.05
CA ASP A 65 -5.01 -8.49 -16.11
C ASP A 65 -6.50 -8.36 -16.39
N ASN A 66 -7.14 -7.44 -15.67
CA ASN A 66 -8.54 -7.06 -15.79
C ASN A 66 -8.67 -5.58 -16.17
N SER A 67 -7.73 -5.09 -16.98
CA SER A 67 -7.64 -3.69 -17.42
C SER A 67 -8.83 -3.22 -18.28
N GLU A 68 -9.59 -4.15 -18.86
CA GLU A 68 -10.81 -3.91 -19.64
C GLU A 68 -12.09 -3.85 -18.79
N GLU A 69 -12.03 -4.26 -17.52
CA GLU A 69 -13.18 -4.18 -16.62
C GLU A 69 -13.47 -2.73 -16.15
N PRO A 70 -14.65 -2.45 -15.57
CA PRO A 70 -14.94 -1.14 -14.98
C PRO A 70 -13.90 -0.76 -13.91
N LEU A 71 -13.40 0.48 -13.97
CA LEU A 71 -12.40 0.99 -13.03
C LEU A 71 -12.75 0.65 -11.57
N GLN A 72 -11.77 0.16 -10.83
CA GLN A 72 -11.87 0.01 -9.39
C GLN A 72 -10.53 0.35 -8.78
N PHE A 73 -10.51 1.45 -8.03
CA PHE A 73 -9.32 1.94 -7.34
C PHE A 73 -9.65 2.12 -5.86
N GLN A 74 -8.87 1.52 -4.98
CA GLN A 74 -9.06 1.68 -3.53
C GLN A 74 -7.95 2.53 -2.94
N VAL A 75 -8.35 3.54 -2.17
CA VAL A 75 -7.42 4.41 -1.45
C VAL A 75 -6.88 3.66 -0.23
N ALA A 76 -5.58 3.45 -0.19
CA ALA A 76 -4.90 2.81 0.93
C ALA A 76 -4.22 3.82 1.86
N LEU A 77 -3.75 4.93 1.32
CA LEU A 77 -3.03 5.97 2.05
C LEU A 77 -3.46 7.36 1.57
N LEU A 78 -3.30 8.34 2.45
CA LEU A 78 -3.53 9.73 2.14
C LEU A 78 -2.21 10.50 2.19
N ASP A 79 -2.05 11.41 1.25
CA ASP A 79 -0.97 12.37 1.21
C ASP A 79 -1.57 13.77 0.99
N TYR A 80 -0.76 14.81 1.14
CA TYR A 80 -1.20 16.19 1.04
C TYR A 80 -0.14 17.07 0.38
N ASN A 81 -0.60 17.99 -0.46
CA ASN A 81 0.23 19.01 -1.08
C ASN A 81 -0.54 20.34 -1.19
N ASP A 82 0.09 21.43 -0.80
CA ASP A 82 -0.51 22.77 -0.76
C ASP A 82 -1.12 23.25 -2.08
N TYR A 83 -0.63 22.76 -3.23
CA TYR A 83 -1.09 23.20 -4.56
C TYR A 83 -2.21 22.34 -5.15
N VAL A 84 -2.32 21.08 -4.71
CA VAL A 84 -3.23 20.08 -5.30
C VAL A 84 -4.23 19.51 -4.29
N GLY A 85 -4.09 19.86 -3.01
CA GLY A 85 -4.93 19.40 -1.91
C GLY A 85 -4.56 17.98 -1.45
N ARG A 86 -5.57 17.24 -0.99
CA ARG A 86 -5.40 15.83 -0.62
C ARG A 86 -5.16 14.97 -1.85
N ILE A 87 -4.27 14.00 -1.68
CA ILE A 87 -3.89 13.03 -2.69
C ILE A 87 -4.18 11.64 -2.13
N GLY A 88 -5.01 10.87 -2.82
CA GLY A 88 -5.28 9.49 -2.47
C GLY A 88 -4.26 8.57 -3.13
N VAL A 89 -3.51 7.81 -2.35
CA VAL A 89 -2.57 6.80 -2.85
C VAL A 89 -3.22 5.43 -2.69
N GLY A 90 -3.20 4.65 -3.77
CA GLY A 90 -3.90 3.38 -3.79
C GLY A 90 -3.48 2.49 -4.94
N ARG A 91 -4.14 1.35 -5.02
CA ARG A 91 -3.96 0.39 -6.11
C ARG A 91 -5.18 0.41 -7.02
N VAL A 92 -4.94 0.39 -8.33
CA VAL A 92 -5.98 0.07 -9.32
C VAL A 92 -6.15 -1.45 -9.32
N PHE A 93 -7.28 -1.94 -8.81
CA PHE A 93 -7.59 -3.37 -8.78
C PHE A 93 -8.07 -3.90 -10.12
N ARG A 94 -8.78 -3.05 -10.88
CA ARG A 94 -9.24 -3.36 -12.23
C ARG A 94 -9.54 -2.12 -13.03
N GLY A 95 -9.65 -2.30 -14.34
CA GLY A 95 -9.93 -1.22 -15.28
C GLY A 95 -8.78 -0.25 -15.43
N THR A 96 -9.11 0.95 -15.90
CA THR A 96 -8.15 1.98 -16.23
C THR A 96 -8.66 3.35 -15.78
N MET A 97 -7.77 4.16 -15.20
CA MET A 97 -8.04 5.52 -14.73
C MET A 97 -7.25 6.53 -15.54
N LYS A 98 -7.90 7.61 -15.98
CA LYS A 98 -7.31 8.66 -16.81
C LYS A 98 -7.44 10.03 -16.19
N VAL A 99 -6.45 10.89 -16.45
CA VAL A 99 -6.55 12.31 -16.11
C VAL A 99 -7.74 12.92 -16.87
N GLY A 100 -8.54 13.71 -16.16
CA GLY A 100 -9.75 14.35 -16.67
C GLY A 100 -10.98 13.44 -16.72
N GLN A 101 -10.88 12.17 -16.34
CA GLN A 101 -12.02 11.27 -16.24
C GLN A 101 -12.94 11.67 -15.09
N GLN A 102 -14.26 11.65 -15.34
CA GLN A 102 -15.27 11.79 -14.29
C GLN A 102 -15.50 10.43 -13.64
N VAL A 103 -15.36 10.36 -12.31
CA VAL A 103 -15.46 9.13 -11.53
C VAL A 103 -16.35 9.35 -10.30
N ALA A 104 -16.85 8.26 -9.74
CA ALA A 104 -17.61 8.23 -8.50
C ALA A 104 -16.72 7.68 -7.37
N LEU A 105 -16.66 8.41 -6.26
CA LEU A 105 -16.05 8.02 -5.00
C LEU A 105 -17.14 7.46 -4.08
N MET A 106 -17.06 6.16 -3.83
CA MET A 106 -17.87 5.42 -2.86
C MET A 106 -17.22 5.60 -1.49
N LYS A 107 -17.90 6.33 -0.60
CA LYS A 107 -17.41 6.61 0.74
C LYS A 107 -17.67 5.45 1.70
N VAL A 108 -16.91 5.45 2.80
CA VAL A 108 -17.08 4.49 3.91
C VAL A 108 -18.48 4.58 4.53
N ASP A 109 -19.09 5.77 4.54
CA ASP A 109 -20.44 6.00 5.05
C ASP A 109 -21.56 5.60 4.07
N GLY A 110 -21.20 5.07 2.89
CA GLY A 110 -22.13 4.70 1.82
C GLY A 110 -22.59 5.85 0.94
N SER A 111 -22.16 7.09 1.21
CA SER A 111 -22.41 8.21 0.31
C SER A 111 -21.55 8.13 -0.95
N VAL A 112 -22.07 8.67 -2.05
CA VAL A 112 -21.37 8.69 -3.34
C VAL A 112 -21.13 10.13 -3.75
N LYS A 113 -19.87 10.48 -3.99
CA LYS A 113 -19.50 11.80 -4.51
C LYS A 113 -18.84 11.65 -5.87
N GLN A 114 -19.20 12.48 -6.82
CA GLN A 114 -18.54 12.49 -8.12
C GLN A 114 -17.42 13.51 -8.13
N PHE A 115 -16.30 13.18 -8.76
CA PHE A 115 -15.21 14.12 -8.98
C PHE A 115 -14.52 13.84 -10.32
N ARG A 116 -13.72 14.81 -10.73
CA ARG A 116 -12.88 14.70 -11.92
C ARG A 116 -11.45 14.47 -11.47
N VAL A 117 -10.81 13.44 -12.02
CA VAL A 117 -9.38 13.19 -11.78
C VAL A 117 -8.59 14.38 -12.35
N THR A 118 -7.86 15.11 -11.50
CA THR A 118 -7.12 16.31 -11.93
C THR A 118 -5.68 16.00 -12.30
N LYS A 119 -5.03 15.13 -11.54
CA LYS A 119 -3.69 14.61 -11.82
C LYS A 119 -3.58 13.16 -11.35
N LEU A 120 -2.71 12.43 -12.03
CA LEU A 120 -2.28 11.09 -11.67
C LEU A 120 -0.76 11.07 -11.56
N PHE A 121 -0.25 10.41 -10.52
CA PHE A 121 1.18 10.18 -10.36
C PHE A 121 1.45 8.69 -10.23
N GLY A 122 2.33 8.17 -11.08
CA GLY A 122 2.93 6.84 -10.93
C GLY A 122 4.20 6.91 -10.09
N TYR A 123 4.63 5.76 -9.59
CA TYR A 123 5.87 5.63 -8.84
C TYR A 123 6.96 4.99 -9.71
N MET A 124 8.10 5.66 -9.84
CA MET A 124 9.28 5.14 -10.51
C MET A 124 10.46 5.21 -9.54
N GLY A 125 10.82 4.05 -8.99
CA GLY A 125 11.76 3.97 -7.87
C GLY A 125 11.24 4.78 -6.68
N LEU A 126 12.04 5.74 -6.22
CA LEU A 126 11.70 6.62 -5.09
C LEU A 126 10.99 7.92 -5.51
N LYS A 127 10.82 8.16 -6.81
CA LYS A 127 10.23 9.40 -7.33
C LYS A 127 8.82 9.16 -7.80
N ARG A 128 7.99 10.20 -7.68
CA ARG A 128 6.69 10.27 -8.33
C ARG A 128 6.83 10.95 -9.68
N GLN A 129 6.17 10.40 -10.69
CA GLN A 129 6.11 10.96 -12.04
C GLN A 129 4.65 11.17 -12.42
N GLU A 130 4.34 12.32 -13.01
CA GLU A 130 3.01 12.59 -13.56
C GLU A 130 2.75 11.69 -14.76
N ILE A 131 1.59 11.03 -14.77
CA ILE A 131 1.15 10.10 -15.81
C ILE A 131 -0.26 10.48 -16.27
N GLU A 132 -0.62 10.11 -17.50
CA GLU A 132 -1.94 10.41 -18.06
C GLU A 132 -2.96 9.29 -17.82
N GLU A 133 -2.48 8.06 -17.65
CA GLU A 133 -3.26 6.83 -17.57
C GLU A 133 -2.61 5.85 -16.59
N ALA A 134 -3.43 5.16 -15.81
CA ALA A 134 -3.04 4.11 -14.87
C ALA A 134 -3.93 2.88 -15.08
N LYS A 135 -3.34 1.69 -15.07
CA LYS A 135 -4.03 0.41 -15.36
C LYS A 135 -4.11 -0.48 -14.13
N ALA A 136 -4.90 -1.54 -14.24
CA ALA A 136 -4.95 -2.61 -13.25
C ALA A 136 -3.56 -3.09 -12.82
N GLY A 137 -3.34 -3.17 -11.52
CA GLY A 137 -2.05 -3.49 -10.90
C GLY A 137 -1.22 -2.27 -10.50
N ASP A 138 -1.43 -1.10 -11.11
CA ASP A 138 -0.62 0.08 -10.83
C ASP A 138 -0.93 0.67 -9.44
N LEU A 139 0.15 1.05 -8.75
CA LEU A 139 0.10 1.91 -7.56
C LEU A 139 0.21 3.36 -8.00
N VAL A 140 -0.81 4.15 -7.71
CA VAL A 140 -0.89 5.54 -8.18
C VAL A 140 -1.40 6.48 -7.09
N ALA A 141 -0.97 7.73 -7.21
CA ALA A 141 -1.45 8.84 -6.40
C ALA A 141 -2.39 9.71 -7.24
N VAL A 142 -3.61 9.90 -6.75
CA VAL A 142 -4.70 10.59 -7.47
C VAL A 142 -5.04 11.89 -6.75
N SER A 143 -5.16 12.98 -7.49
CA SER A 143 -5.72 14.23 -6.99
C SER A 143 -7.03 14.59 -7.70
N GLY A 144 -7.81 15.47 -7.08
CA GLY A 144 -9.09 15.96 -7.64
C GLY A 144 -10.26 15.91 -6.67
N MET A 145 -10.04 15.39 -5.45
CA MET A 145 -11.04 15.32 -4.39
C MET A 145 -10.40 15.64 -3.04
N GLU A 146 -10.77 16.77 -2.44
CA GLU A 146 -10.29 17.17 -1.10
C GLU A 146 -10.80 16.26 0.03
N ASP A 147 -11.94 15.61 -0.20
CA ASP A 147 -12.69 14.83 0.80
C ASP A 147 -12.42 13.32 0.73
N ILE A 148 -11.34 12.89 0.07
CA ILE A 148 -10.99 11.47 -0.07
C ILE A 148 -10.39 10.90 1.22
N ASN A 149 -10.77 9.67 1.59
CA ASN A 149 -10.30 8.96 2.78
C ASN A 149 -9.81 7.53 2.48
N VAL A 150 -9.05 6.97 3.42
CA VAL A 150 -8.58 5.58 3.35
C VAL A 150 -9.76 4.61 3.39
N GLY A 151 -9.71 3.55 2.57
CA GLY A 151 -10.74 2.53 2.45
C GLY A 151 -11.87 2.88 1.47
N GLU A 152 -11.95 4.13 1.02
CA GLU A 152 -12.91 4.55 -0.01
C GLU A 152 -12.51 4.00 -1.38
N THR A 153 -13.52 3.73 -2.23
CA THR A 153 -13.32 3.14 -3.56
C THR A 153 -13.75 4.10 -4.65
N VAL A 154 -12.92 4.27 -5.67
CA VAL A 154 -13.21 5.05 -6.89
C VAL A 154 -13.63 4.10 -8.01
N CYS A 155 -14.79 4.38 -8.60
CA CYS A 155 -15.41 3.60 -9.67
C CYS A 155 -15.93 4.52 -10.79
N PRO A 156 -16.29 3.99 -11.97
CA PRO A 156 -17.04 4.73 -12.98
C PRO A 156 -18.40 5.18 -12.45
N VAL A 157 -18.88 6.33 -12.94
CA VAL A 157 -20.20 6.86 -12.54
C VAL A 157 -21.33 5.88 -12.86
N GLU A 158 -21.23 5.18 -13.99
CA GLU A 158 -22.22 4.21 -14.49
C GLU A 158 -22.15 2.83 -13.81
N HIS A 159 -21.08 2.54 -13.08
CA HIS A 159 -20.84 1.23 -12.48
C HIS A 159 -20.21 1.38 -11.09
N GLN A 160 -21.07 1.46 -10.08
CA GLN A 160 -20.68 1.64 -8.67
C GLN A 160 -20.50 0.30 -7.98
N ASP A 161 -19.28 -0.23 -8.01
CA ASP A 161 -18.93 -1.48 -7.36
C ASP A 161 -17.80 -1.26 -6.34
N ALA A 162 -18.20 -0.95 -5.11
CA ALA A 162 -17.28 -0.63 -4.02
C ALA A 162 -16.54 -1.87 -3.53
N LEU A 163 -15.24 -1.73 -3.26
CA LEU A 163 -14.47 -2.79 -2.64
C LEU A 163 -14.83 -2.93 -1.15
N PRO A 164 -14.66 -4.12 -0.57
CA PRO A 164 -14.75 -4.30 0.87
C PRO A 164 -13.84 -3.29 1.58
N LEU A 165 -14.39 -2.66 2.62
CA LEU A 165 -13.66 -1.67 3.40
C LEU A 165 -12.43 -2.31 4.04
N LEU A 166 -11.33 -1.56 4.03
CA LEU A 166 -10.14 -1.94 4.79
C LEU A 166 -10.51 -1.95 6.28
N ARG A 167 -10.32 -3.11 6.93
CA ARG A 167 -10.52 -3.23 8.36
C ARG A 167 -9.40 -2.47 9.06
N ILE A 168 -9.73 -1.34 9.66
CA ILE A 168 -8.82 -0.60 10.55
C ILE A 168 -9.08 -1.11 11.95
N ASP A 169 -8.08 -1.71 12.58
CA ASP A 169 -8.20 -2.16 13.96
C ASP A 169 -8.35 -0.96 14.90
N GLU A 170 -9.20 -1.13 15.92
CA GLU A 170 -9.44 -0.08 16.89
C GLU A 170 -8.17 0.21 17.71
N PRO A 171 -7.92 1.48 18.06
CA PRO A 171 -6.75 1.83 18.85
C PRO A 171 -6.83 1.18 20.23
N THR A 172 -5.80 0.42 20.60
CA THR A 172 -5.68 -0.24 21.91
C THR A 172 -5.18 0.68 23.01
N LEU A 173 -4.70 1.88 22.65
CA LEU A 173 -4.16 2.89 23.56
C LEU A 173 -4.94 4.20 23.43
N GLN A 174 -5.35 4.75 24.57
CA GLN A 174 -5.97 6.06 24.68
C GLN A 174 -5.08 6.99 25.51
N MET A 175 -4.75 8.16 24.97
CA MET A 175 -4.07 9.22 25.69
C MET A 175 -4.93 10.49 25.64
N THR A 176 -5.14 11.10 26.81
CA THR A 176 -5.92 12.34 26.91
C THR A 176 -4.99 13.55 26.77
N PHE A 177 -5.16 14.31 25.69
CA PHE A 177 -4.46 15.59 25.51
C PHE A 177 -5.27 16.71 26.16
N LEU A 178 -4.64 17.44 27.08
CA LEU A 178 -5.21 18.61 27.75
C LEU A 178 -4.34 19.83 27.45
N VAL A 179 -4.98 20.98 27.24
CA VAL A 179 -4.27 22.24 27.19
C VAL A 179 -3.72 22.53 28.59
N ASN A 180 -2.41 22.73 28.69
CA ASN A 180 -1.81 23.08 29.97
C ASN A 180 -2.38 24.44 30.47
N ASN A 181 -3.15 24.38 31.55
CA ASN A 181 -3.75 25.51 32.25
C ASN A 181 -3.04 25.79 33.59
N SER A 182 -1.87 25.19 33.84
CA SER A 182 -1.06 25.48 35.02
C SER A 182 -0.36 26.84 34.92
N PRO A 183 0.06 27.43 36.06
CA PRO A 183 0.78 28.71 36.09
C PRO A 183 2.10 28.72 35.29
N ASP A 184 2.69 27.55 35.04
CA ASP A 184 4.00 27.35 34.37
C ASP A 184 3.92 27.39 32.83
N ARG A 185 2.79 27.83 32.27
CA ARG A 185 2.49 27.85 30.83
C ARG A 185 3.54 28.56 29.96
N GLN A 186 4.29 29.51 30.52
CA GLN A 186 5.26 30.34 29.80
C GLN A 186 6.69 29.78 29.76
N LEU A 187 6.98 28.66 30.43
CA LEU A 187 8.37 28.16 30.57
C LEU A 187 8.90 27.38 29.36
N ARG A 188 8.10 27.18 28.29
CA ARG A 188 8.49 26.38 27.10
C ARG A 188 8.38 27.12 25.77
N SER A 189 8.35 28.45 25.77
CA SER A 189 8.35 29.27 24.55
C SER A 189 9.72 29.92 24.25
N GLN A 190 10.82 29.24 24.60
CA GLN A 190 12.18 29.59 24.14
C GLN A 190 12.78 28.43 23.36
#